data_AF-A0A3N5QZX0-F1
#
_entry.id   AF-A0A3N5QZX0-F1
#
_cell.length_a   1.000
_cell.length_b   1.000
_cell.length_c   1.000
_cell.angle_alpha   90.00
_cell.angle_beta   90.00
_cell.angle_gamma   90.00
#
_symmetry.space_group_name_H-M   'P 1'
#
loop_
_entity.id
_entity.type
_entity.pdbx_description
1 polymer ?
#
loop_
_entity_poly.entity_id
_entity_poly.type
_entity_poly.pdbx_seq_one_letter_code
_entity_poly.pdbx_strand_id
1 'polypeptide(L)' 'MASNFGLEIDRNSDGFGLQLAGDFDGTSAYELIYAIKKLPEDTAKLYIYTNGLKTIHPFGLDIFHKFMRSVNGQS' A
#
# COMPACT_ATOMS: atom_id res chain seq x y z
N MET A 1 -1.90 4.45 -15.93
CA MET A 1 -0.96 5.06 -14.98
C MET A 1 -1.60 6.35 -14.52
N ALA A 2 -2.24 6.31 -13.37
CA ALA A 2 -2.70 7.48 -12.65
C ALA A 2 -1.49 8.38 -12.37
N SER A 3 -1.44 9.57 -12.98
CA SER A 3 -0.31 10.49 -12.80
C SER A 3 -0.37 11.26 -11.47
N ASN A 4 -1.41 11.02 -10.66
CA ASN A 4 -1.70 11.75 -9.43
C ASN A 4 -1.56 10.91 -8.15
N PHE A 5 -1.08 9.66 -8.26
CA PHE A 5 -0.87 8.82 -7.09
C PHE A 5 0.31 9.33 -6.26
N GLY A 6 0.08 9.50 -4.96
CA GLY A 6 1.10 9.85 -3.96
C GLY A 6 1.15 8.80 -2.87
N LEU A 7 2.37 8.46 -2.44
CA LEU A 7 2.63 7.56 -1.32
C LEU A 7 3.71 8.19 -0.44
N GLU A 8 3.34 8.46 0.81
CA GLU A 8 4.27 8.91 1.86
C GLU A 8 4.40 7.84 2.94
N ILE A 9 5.63 7.68 3.47
CA ILE A 9 5.94 6.69 4.50
C ILE A 9 6.41 7.42 5.74
N ASP A 10 5.66 7.27 6.82
CA ASP A 10 6.00 7.79 8.14
C ASP A 10 6.34 6.65 9.09
N ARG A 11 7.41 6.81 9.87
CA ARG A 11 7.72 5.91 10.98
C ARG A 11 7.15 6.51 12.26
N ASN A 12 6.35 5.74 12.99
CA ASN A 12 5.90 6.09 14.32
C ASN A 12 6.48 5.11 15.35
N SER A 13 6.23 5.36 16.63
CA SER A 13 6.73 4.52 17.73
C SER A 13 6.15 3.09 17.72
N ASP A 14 5.05 2.86 17.01
CA ASP A 14 4.31 1.59 16.99
C ASP A 14 4.46 0.82 15.67
N GLY A 15 5.12 1.40 14.65
CA GLY A 15 5.27 0.81 13.32
C GLY A 15 5.44 1.84 12.18
N PHE A 16 4.95 1.50 10.99
CA PHE A 16 4.97 2.36 9.81
C PHE A 16 3.56 2.76 9.37
N GLY A 17 3.38 4.02 9.02
CA GLY A 17 2.19 4.57 8.39
C GLY A 17 2.45 4.89 6.92
N LEU A 18 1.60 4.40 6.03
CA LEU A 18 1.65 4.68 4.60
C LEU A 18 0.43 5.53 4.25
N GLN A 19 0.67 6.78 3.89
CA GLN A 19 -0.39 7.70 3.49
C GLN A 19 -0.54 7.67 1.98
N LEU A 20 -1.75 7.33 1.52
CA LEU A 20 -2.07 7.23 0.10
C LEU A 20 -2.92 8.41 -0.35
N ALA A 21 -2.56 9.01 -1.47
CA ALA A 21 -3.29 10.10 -2.10
C ALA A 21 -3.48 9.88 -3.60
N GLY A 22 -4.58 10.40 -4.17
CA GLY A 22 -4.84 10.35 -5.61
C GLY A 22 -5.61 9.11 -6.07
N ASP A 23 -5.47 8.73 -7.34
CA ASP A 23 -6.18 7.59 -7.90
C ASP A 23 -5.38 6.30 -7.73
N PHE A 24 -6.05 5.24 -7.27
CA PHE A 24 -5.48 3.93 -7.05
C PHE A 24 -5.80 3.00 -8.22
N ASP A 25 -4.83 2.78 -9.10
CA ASP A 25 -4.87 1.87 -10.24
C ASP A 25 -3.89 0.68 -10.09
N GLY A 26 -3.67 -0.05 -11.18
CA GLY A 26 -2.74 -1.19 -11.18
C GLY A 26 -1.28 -0.78 -10.94
N THR A 27 -0.86 0.38 -11.44
CA THR A 27 0.52 0.86 -11.26
C THR A 27 0.74 1.28 -9.80
N SER A 28 -0.18 2.09 -9.25
CA SER A 28 -0.09 2.51 -7.85
C SER A 28 -0.17 1.34 -6.87
N ALA A 29 -0.90 0.27 -7.21
CA ALA A 29 -0.91 -0.97 -6.42
C ALA A 29 0.48 -1.61 -6.35
N TYR A 30 1.22 -1.66 -7.46
CA TYR A 30 2.61 -2.14 -7.44
C TYR A 30 3.54 -1.20 -6.66
N GLU A 31 3.36 0.12 -6.75
CA GLU A 31 4.13 1.07 -5.95
C GLU A 31 3.94 0.84 -4.44
N LEU A 32 2.68 0.66 -4.00
CA LEU A 32 2.36 0.31 -2.61
C LEU A 32 2.99 -1.03 -2.20
N ILE A 33 2.85 -2.07 -3.02
CA ILE A 33 3.44 -3.39 -2.73
C ILE A 33 4.96 -3.29 -2.61
N TYR A 34 5.62 -2.52 -3.48
CA TYR A 34 7.06 -2.33 -3.44
C TYR A 34 7.51 -1.55 -2.20
N ALA A 35 6.75 -0.52 -1.80
CA ALA A 35 6.98 0.20 -0.55
C ALA A 35 6.89 -0.74 0.66
N ILE A 36 5.85 -1.57 0.73
CA ILE A 36 5.67 -2.56 1.82
C ILE A 36 6.85 -3.55 1.87
N LYS A 37 7.26 -4.09 0.72
CA LYS A 37 8.39 -5.04 0.64
C LYS A 37 9.74 -4.44 1.02
N LYS A 38 9.86 -3.11 1.02
CA LYS A 38 11.08 -2.39 1.40
C LYS A 38 11.13 -2.02 2.88
N LEU A 39 10.05 -2.25 3.62
CA LEU A 39 10.06 -2.02 5.06
C LEU A 39 11.01 -3.01 5.75
N PRO A 40 11.57 -2.65 6.92
CA PRO A 40 12.39 -3.55 7.72
C PRO A 40 11.66 -4.86 8.05
N GLU A 41 12.38 -5.99 8.08
CA GLU A 41 11.79 -7.30 8.38
C GLU A 41 11.20 -7.39 9.80
N ASP A 42 11.71 -6.59 10.73
CA ASP A 42 11.22 -6.46 12.11
C ASP A 42 10.01 -5.51 12.25
N THR A 43 9.40 -5.10 11.13
CA THR A 43 8.20 -4.26 11.14
C THR A 43 7.04 -4.97 11.82
N ALA A 44 6.77 -4.61 13.08
CA ALA A 44 5.71 -5.21 13.89
C ALA A 44 4.31 -4.82 13.42
N LYS A 45 4.12 -3.57 12.96
CA LYS A 45 2.81 -3.07 12.51
C LYS A 45 2.94 -2.13 11.32
N LEU A 46 1.93 -2.21 10.47
CA LEU A 46 1.78 -1.42 9.26
C LEU A 46 0.36 -0.83 9.21
N TYR A 47 0.27 0.48 9.00
CA TYR A 47 -0.97 1.22 8.83
C TYR A 47 -1.04 1.77 7.42
N ILE A 48 -2.17 1.59 6.73
CA ILE A 48 -2.40 2.15 5.40
C ILE A 48 -3.55 3.14 5.50
N TYR A 49 -3.24 4.42 5.36
CA TYR A 49 -4.21 5.51 5.41
C TYR A 49 -4.72 5.80 4.00
N THR A 50 -6.02 5.58 3.79
CA THR A 50 -6.67 5.68 2.47
C THR A 50 -7.53 6.92 2.31
N ASN A 51 -7.55 7.81 3.32
CA ASN A 51 -8.37 9.03 3.32
C ASN A 51 -7.98 10.05 2.24
N GLY A 52 -6.78 9.94 1.65
CA GLY A 52 -6.36 10.77 0.51
C GLY A 52 -6.71 10.18 -0.86
N LEU A 53 -7.22 8.94 -0.93
CA LEU A 53 -7.58 8.32 -2.20
C LEU A 53 -8.85 8.96 -2.78
N LYS A 54 -8.85 9.17 -4.10
CA LYS A 54 -9.96 9.79 -4.84
C LYS A 54 -10.77 8.75 -5.60
N THR A 55 -10.10 7.97 -6.44
CA THR A 55 -10.72 6.89 -7.21
C THR A 55 -10.00 5.59 -6.92
N ILE A 56 -10.74 4.50 -6.72
CA ILE A 56 -10.17 3.16 -6.57
C ILE A 56 -10.61 2.34 -7.77
N HIS A 57 -9.66 2.03 -8.67
CA HIS A 57 -9.92 1.20 -9.83
C HIS A 57 -9.92 -0.28 -9.42
N PRO A 58 -10.93 -1.08 -9.83
CA PRO A 58 -11.04 -2.50 -9.47
C PRO A 58 -9.79 -3.32 -9.77
N PHE A 59 -9.09 -2.99 -10.86
CA PHE A 59 -7.86 -3.68 -11.25
C PHE A 59 -6.71 -3.49 -10.24
N GLY A 60 -6.51 -2.26 -9.74
CA GLY A 60 -5.52 -1.99 -8.69
C GLY A 60 -5.87 -2.71 -7.39
N LEU A 61 -7.16 -2.74 -7.05
CA LEU A 61 -7.66 -3.43 -5.87
C LEU A 61 -7.44 -4.94 -5.93
N ASP A 62 -7.69 -5.58 -7.09
CA ASP A 62 -7.45 -7.01 -7.29
C ASP A 62 -5.97 -7.39 -7.14
N ILE A 63 -5.07 -6.58 -7.70
CA ILE A 63 -3.62 -6.75 -7.54
C ILE A 63 -3.23 -6.70 -6.05
N PHE A 64 -3.69 -5.68 -5.33
CA PHE A 64 -3.37 -5.51 -3.92
C PHE A 64 -3.94 -6.64 -3.06
N HIS A 65 -5.18 -7.07 -3.30
CA HIS A 65 -5.78 -8.21 -2.60
C HIS A 65 -5.04 -9.53 -2.84
N LYS A 66 -4.59 -9.80 -4.07
CA LYS A 66 -3.76 -10.98 -4.37
C LYS A 66 -2.45 -10.97 -3.58
N PHE A 67 -1.80 -9.81 -3.49
CA PHE A 67 -0.61 -9.65 -2.66
C PHE A 67 -0.91 -9.93 -1.18
N MET A 68 -1.94 -9.31 -0.59
CA MET A 68 -2.29 -9.52 0.81
C MET A 68 -2.63 -10.98 1.13
N ARG A 69 -3.31 -11.69 0.23
CA ARG A 69 -3.55 -13.14 0.36
C ARG A 69 -2.26 -13.95 0.37
N SER A 70 -1.27 -13.57 -0.44
CA SER A 70 0.03 -14.23 -0.47
C SER A 70 0.82 -14.02 0.82
N VAL A 71 0.67 -12.86 1.49
CA VAL A 71 1.32 -12.59 2.77
C VAL A 71 0.63 -13.35 3.90
N ASN A 72 -0.70 -13.43 3.89
CA ASN A 72 -1.47 -14.17 4.92
C ASN A 72 -1.40 -15.70 4.75
N GLY A 73 -1.01 -16.21 3.58
CA GLY A 73 -0.91 -17.64 3.29
C GLY A 73 0.38 -18.31 3.78
N GLN A 74 1.29 -17.56 4.41
CA GLN A 74 2.49 -18.11 5.06
C GLN A 74 2.23 -18.51 6.53
N SER A 75 1.15 -19.27 6.77
CA SER A 75 0.92 -19.98 8.05
C SER A 75 1.49 -21.39 8.00
#